data_AF-A0A960QAU2-F1
#
_entry.id   AF-A0A960QAU2-F1
#
_cell.length_a   1.000
_cell.length_b   1.000
_cell.length_c   1.000
_cell.angle_alpha   90.00
_cell.angle_beta   90.00
_cell.angle_gamma   90.00
#
_symmetry.space_group_name_H-M   'P 1'
#
loop_
_entity.id
_entity.type
_entity.pdbx_description
1 polymer ?
#
loop_
_entity_poly.entity_id
_entity_poly.type
_entity_poly.pdbx_seq_one_letter_code
_entity_poly.pdbx_strand_id
1 'polypeptide(L)'
;MKQRLYLGSPSILVLVVLATLVAAPAVLAQPAFDQVMGLDLKPRQAQNQAWDPAGTRLAFLYDPGDGTRLEVANAAGGRLEPWLRAGSDGAPESLDAFAWSPDGRRLAVIGDDDVFLWEIGTRTLTRLTTTDAKEADPKFSPDGRWLAYVRDQDLVIADLAAGTERALTSDGKDGEVYNGKTDWVYWEEIWGR
;
A
#
# COMPACT_ATOMS: atom_id res chain seq x y z
N MET A 1 -83.15 28.01 2.90
CA MET A 1 -84.10 28.90 2.20
C MET A 1 -83.59 29.09 0.77
N LYS A 2 -84.42 28.67 -0.20
CA LYS A 2 -84.42 28.98 -1.66
C LYS A 2 -83.32 28.42 -2.59
N GLN A 3 -83.84 27.83 -3.68
CA GLN A 3 -83.24 27.24 -4.86
C GLN A 3 -82.77 28.30 -5.89
N ARG A 4 -81.88 27.89 -6.81
CA ARG A 4 -82.03 27.80 -8.29
C ARG A 4 -80.80 28.29 -9.08
N LEU A 5 -80.71 27.74 -10.31
CA LEU A 5 -79.96 28.15 -11.53
C LEU A 5 -78.51 27.66 -11.64
N TYR A 6 -77.96 27.29 -12.78
CA TYR A 6 -78.40 26.88 -14.14
C TYR A 6 -77.12 26.27 -14.77
N LEU A 7 -77.19 25.15 -15.49
CA LEU A 7 -76.04 24.60 -16.22
C LEU A 7 -75.82 25.36 -17.54
N GLY A 8 -74.55 25.59 -17.89
CA GLY A 8 -74.12 25.89 -19.25
C GLY A 8 -72.77 26.61 -19.33
N SER A 9 -71.66 25.88 -19.47
CA SER A 9 -70.35 26.42 -19.87
C SER A 9 -69.84 25.66 -21.09
N PRO A 10 -69.41 26.31 -22.18
CA PRO A 10 -68.71 25.64 -23.27
C PRO A 10 -67.19 25.64 -23.01
N SER A 11 -66.56 24.48 -23.11
CA SER A 11 -65.11 24.30 -22.89
C SER A 11 -64.28 24.63 -24.12
N ILE A 12 -63.12 25.21 -23.83
CA ILE A 12 -62.09 25.79 -24.70
C ILE A 12 -61.26 24.72 -25.42
N LEU A 13 -60.88 24.99 -26.68
CA LEU A 13 -59.96 24.18 -27.49
C LEU A 13 -58.51 24.41 -27.00
N VAL A 14 -57.78 23.35 -26.61
CA VAL A 14 -56.36 23.42 -26.25
C VAL A 14 -55.52 22.94 -27.43
N LEU A 15 -54.60 23.78 -27.91
CA LEU A 15 -53.61 23.45 -28.93
C LEU A 15 -52.39 22.81 -28.25
N VAL A 16 -52.01 21.60 -28.65
CA VAL A 16 -50.78 20.94 -28.17
C VAL A 16 -49.68 21.16 -29.21
N VAL A 17 -48.60 21.82 -28.81
CA VAL A 17 -47.37 21.93 -29.61
C VAL A 17 -46.43 20.82 -29.15
N LEU A 18 -46.09 19.89 -30.05
CA LEU A 18 -45.06 18.88 -29.80
C LEU A 18 -43.68 19.48 -30.09
N ALA A 19 -42.83 19.58 -29.07
CA ALA A 19 -41.39 19.82 -29.26
C ALA A 19 -40.68 18.47 -29.38
N THR A 20 -39.98 18.22 -30.48
CA THR A 20 -39.11 17.05 -30.65
C THR A 20 -37.74 17.33 -30.03
N LEU A 21 -37.40 16.61 -28.97
CA LEU A 21 -36.07 16.60 -28.39
C LEU A 21 -35.16 15.71 -29.27
N VAL A 22 -34.10 16.28 -29.87
CA VAL A 22 -33.06 15.49 -30.54
C VAL A 22 -32.03 15.08 -29.49
N ALA A 23 -31.91 13.78 -29.21
CA ALA A 23 -30.87 13.26 -28.33
C ALA A 23 -29.48 13.47 -28.98
N ALA A 24 -28.52 14.01 -28.24
CA ALA A 24 -27.12 14.06 -28.68
C ALA A 24 -26.59 12.63 -28.88
N PRO A 25 -25.74 12.37 -29.90
CA PRO A 25 -25.17 11.04 -30.09
C PRO A 25 -24.32 10.66 -28.88
N ALA A 26 -24.50 9.42 -28.40
CA ALA A 26 -23.66 8.87 -27.35
C ALA A 26 -22.20 8.90 -27.82
N VAL A 27 -21.34 9.63 -27.11
CA VAL A 27 -19.89 9.46 -27.27
C VAL A 27 -19.57 8.07 -26.72
N LEU A 28 -19.26 7.12 -27.60
CA LEU A 28 -18.77 5.82 -27.18
C LEU A 28 -17.43 6.05 -26.46
N ALA A 29 -17.37 5.66 -25.18
CA ALA A 29 -16.11 5.63 -24.45
C ALA A 29 -15.12 4.75 -25.22
N GLN A 30 -13.90 5.25 -25.46
CA GLN A 30 -12.87 4.45 -26.10
C GLN A 30 -12.48 3.30 -25.15
N PRO A 31 -12.39 2.05 -25.65
CA PRO A 31 -11.97 0.93 -24.82
C PRO A 31 -10.53 1.15 -24.33
N ALA A 32 -10.27 0.72 -23.09
CA ALA A 32 -8.92 0.75 -22.53
C ALA A 32 -7.97 -0.13 -23.35
N PHE A 33 -6.67 0.18 -23.34
CA PHE A 33 -5.63 -0.54 -24.10
C PHE A 33 -5.70 -2.07 -23.90
N ASP A 34 -5.95 -2.54 -22.68
CA ASP A 34 -6.06 -3.97 -22.35
C ASP A 34 -7.26 -4.66 -23.03
N GLN A 35 -8.38 -3.94 -23.18
CA GLN A 35 -9.56 -4.42 -23.90
C GLN A 35 -9.33 -4.49 -25.41
N VAL A 36 -8.53 -3.58 -25.96
CA VAL A 36 -8.17 -3.57 -27.38
C VAL A 36 -7.24 -4.74 -27.71
N MET A 37 -6.34 -5.09 -26.80
CA MET A 37 -5.34 -6.15 -27.01
C MET A 37 -5.81 -7.54 -26.57
N GLY A 38 -6.97 -7.67 -25.91
CA GLY A 38 -7.49 -8.95 -25.41
C GLY A 38 -6.63 -9.56 -24.31
N LEU A 39 -5.84 -8.74 -23.62
CA LEU A 39 -4.91 -9.16 -22.58
C LEU A 39 -5.51 -8.79 -21.23
N ASP A 40 -6.28 -9.70 -20.61
CA ASP A 40 -6.62 -9.60 -19.18
C ASP A 40 -5.41 -10.03 -18.34
N LEU A 41 -4.32 -9.29 -18.51
CA LEU A 41 -3.13 -9.43 -17.68
C LEU A 41 -3.32 -8.51 -16.49
N LYS A 42 -3.88 -9.04 -15.40
CA LYS A 42 -3.64 -8.50 -14.06
C LYS A 42 -2.44 -9.24 -13.45
N PRO A 43 -1.20 -8.96 -13.89
CA PRO A 43 -0.04 -9.64 -13.34
C PRO A 43 0.01 -9.39 -11.84
N ARG A 44 0.44 -10.39 -11.07
CA ARG A 44 0.76 -10.16 -9.67
C ARG A 44 1.90 -9.15 -9.60
N GLN A 45 1.60 -7.94 -9.16
CA GLN A 45 2.61 -6.92 -8.93
C GLN A 45 3.29 -7.19 -7.60
N ALA A 46 4.26 -8.10 -7.63
CA ALA A 46 5.09 -8.40 -6.47
C ALA A 46 6.07 -7.25 -6.22
N GLN A 47 5.99 -6.65 -5.05
CA GLN A 47 6.83 -5.54 -4.61
C GLN A 47 7.81 -5.99 -3.53
N ASN A 48 8.85 -5.17 -3.30
CA ASN A 48 9.85 -5.36 -2.25
C ASN A 48 10.35 -6.82 -2.14
N GLN A 49 10.83 -7.37 -3.26
CA GLN A 49 11.24 -8.77 -3.33
C GLN A 49 12.63 -8.94 -2.69
N ALA A 50 12.80 -9.96 -1.84
CA ALA A 50 14.08 -10.24 -1.20
C ALA A 50 14.28 -11.72 -0.90
N TRP A 51 15.45 -12.23 -1.28
CA TRP A 51 15.93 -13.54 -0.86
C TRP A 51 16.25 -13.54 0.64
N ASP A 52 15.96 -14.65 1.31
CA ASP A 52 16.48 -14.87 2.64
C ASP A 52 18.01 -15.05 2.60
N PRO A 53 18.74 -14.84 3.72
CA PRO A 53 20.19 -14.89 3.72
C PRO A 53 20.79 -16.23 3.26
N ALA A 54 20.03 -17.32 3.41
CA ALA A 54 20.42 -18.65 2.98
C ALA A 54 20.17 -18.91 1.47
N GLY A 55 19.45 -18.02 0.77
CA GLY A 55 19.09 -18.20 -0.64
C GLY A 55 18.09 -19.33 -0.89
N THR A 56 17.33 -19.71 0.14
CA THR A 56 16.36 -20.82 0.09
C THR A 56 14.93 -20.36 -0.04
N ARG A 57 14.64 -19.10 0.28
CA ARG A 57 13.30 -18.53 0.26
C ARG A 57 13.33 -17.15 -0.40
N LEU A 58 12.34 -16.88 -1.25
CA LEU A 58 12.07 -15.55 -1.79
C LEU A 58 10.81 -15.01 -1.12
N ALA A 59 10.93 -13.91 -0.38
CA ALA A 59 9.79 -13.17 0.14
C ALA A 59 9.44 -12.00 -0.79
N PHE A 60 8.16 -11.64 -0.83
CA PHE A 60 7.67 -10.47 -1.55
C PHE A 60 6.34 -9.99 -0.98
N LEU A 61 6.03 -8.72 -1.22
CA LEU A 61 4.72 -8.15 -0.93
C LEU A 61 3.83 -8.24 -2.16
N TYR A 62 2.55 -8.56 -1.96
CA TYR A 62 1.57 -8.64 -3.03
C TYR A 62 0.18 -8.30 -2.50
N ASP A 63 -0.54 -7.44 -3.21
CA ASP A 63 -1.94 -7.13 -2.92
C ASP A 63 -2.88 -7.76 -3.97
N PRO A 64 -3.68 -8.77 -3.61
CA PRO A 64 -4.71 -9.34 -4.49
C PRO A 64 -6.00 -8.52 -4.57
N GLY A 65 -6.09 -7.37 -3.92
CA GLY A 65 -7.28 -6.51 -3.83
C GLY A 65 -8.07 -6.64 -2.53
N ASP A 66 -7.54 -7.37 -1.54
CA ASP A 66 -8.14 -7.54 -0.22
C ASP A 66 -7.17 -7.24 0.95
N GLY A 67 -6.08 -6.53 0.65
CA GLY A 67 -5.04 -6.15 1.60
C GLY A 67 -3.70 -6.81 1.27
N THR A 68 -2.62 -6.05 1.47
CA THR A 68 -1.27 -6.49 1.16
C THR A 68 -0.88 -7.72 1.98
N ARG A 69 -0.18 -8.65 1.34
CA ARG A 69 0.30 -9.89 1.93
C ARG A 69 1.81 -9.99 1.79
N LEU A 70 2.45 -10.44 2.86
CA LEU A 70 3.81 -10.97 2.83
C LEU A 70 3.74 -12.46 2.48
N GLU A 71 4.16 -12.78 1.27
CA GLU A 71 4.16 -14.13 0.71
C GLU A 71 5.60 -14.64 0.59
N VAL A 72 5.79 -15.94 0.80
CA VAL A 72 7.11 -16.59 0.71
C VAL A 72 7.06 -17.78 -0.22
N ALA A 73 8.00 -17.81 -1.16
CA ALA A 73 8.24 -18.93 -2.06
C ALA A 73 9.49 -19.70 -1.62
N ASN A 74 9.42 -21.03 -1.63
CA ASN A 74 10.61 -21.88 -1.48
C ASN A 74 11.35 -21.97 -2.84
N ALA A 75 12.67 -21.77 -2.83
CA ALA A 75 13.53 -21.82 -4.02
C ALA A 75 13.49 -23.18 -4.72
N ALA A 76 13.32 -24.27 -3.97
CA ALA A 76 13.20 -25.63 -4.49
C ALA A 76 11.85 -25.90 -5.18
N GLY A 77 10.94 -24.91 -5.17
CA GLY A 77 9.56 -25.04 -5.63
C GLY A 77 8.60 -25.41 -4.50
N GLY A 78 7.31 -25.36 -4.81
CA GLY A 78 6.24 -25.61 -3.85
C GLY A 78 5.14 -24.54 -3.90
N ARG A 79 4.20 -24.64 -2.96
CA ARG A 79 3.14 -23.64 -2.82
C ARG A 79 3.70 -22.40 -2.10
N LEU A 80 3.22 -21.23 -2.50
CA LEU A 80 3.44 -19.99 -1.75
C LEU A 80 2.89 -20.14 -0.33
N GLU A 81 3.65 -19.62 0.62
CA GLU A 81 3.31 -19.56 2.03
C GLU A 81 2.99 -18.11 2.42
N PRO A 82 1.72 -17.79 2.72
CA PRO A 82 1.39 -16.50 3.30
C PRO A 82 1.88 -16.47 4.74
N TRP A 83 2.69 -15.48 5.09
CA TRP A 83 3.21 -15.32 6.44
C TRP A 83 2.50 -14.22 7.22
N LEU A 84 2.16 -13.11 6.56
CA LEU A 84 1.46 -11.99 7.18
C LEU A 84 0.48 -11.38 6.18
N ARG A 85 -0.70 -10.98 6.65
CA ARG A 85 -1.69 -10.21 5.89
C ARG A 85 -2.04 -8.93 6.65
N ALA A 86 -2.12 -7.82 5.93
CA ALA A 86 -2.54 -6.55 6.50
C ALA A 86 -3.94 -6.65 7.12
N GLY A 87 -4.15 -6.01 8.27
CA GLY A 87 -5.42 -6.00 9.02
C GLY A 87 -5.81 -7.35 9.64
N SER A 88 -4.89 -8.33 9.69
CA SER A 88 -5.14 -9.65 10.29
C SER A 88 -4.37 -9.85 11.59
N ASP A 89 -4.99 -10.48 12.59
CA ASP A 89 -4.33 -10.92 13.84
C ASP A 89 -3.47 -9.84 14.54
N GLY A 90 -3.92 -8.57 14.50
CA GLY A 90 -3.20 -7.42 15.09
C GLY A 90 -2.07 -6.85 14.23
N ALA A 91 -1.94 -7.29 12.97
CA ALA A 91 -1.07 -6.69 11.97
C ALA A 91 -1.58 -5.29 11.54
N PRO A 92 -0.68 -4.42 11.07
CA PRO A 92 -1.04 -3.12 10.50
C PRO A 92 -1.96 -3.27 9.28
N GLU A 93 -2.74 -2.23 8.97
CA GLU A 93 -3.65 -2.17 7.82
C GLU A 93 -2.91 -1.97 6.49
N SER A 94 -1.66 -1.51 6.51
CA SER A 94 -0.72 -1.55 5.37
C SER A 94 0.52 -2.40 5.64
N LEU A 95 1.14 -2.89 4.57
CA LEU A 95 2.49 -3.46 4.57
C LEU A 95 3.24 -2.83 3.41
N ASP A 96 4.24 -2.01 3.70
CA ASP A 96 4.86 -1.12 2.70
C ASP A 96 6.27 -1.59 2.30
N ALA A 97 7.02 -2.14 3.26
CA ALA A 97 8.35 -2.68 3.02
C ALA A 97 8.71 -3.72 4.07
N PHE A 98 9.74 -4.50 3.80
CA PHE A 98 10.36 -5.40 4.77
C PHE A 98 11.84 -5.62 4.48
N ALA A 99 12.58 -6.09 5.48
CA ALA A 99 13.96 -6.51 5.37
C ALA A 99 14.22 -7.79 6.17
N TRP A 100 15.05 -8.68 5.62
CA TRP A 100 15.50 -9.87 6.33
C TRP A 100 16.56 -9.54 7.38
N SER A 101 16.44 -10.17 8.54
CA SER A 101 17.55 -10.26 9.49
C SER A 101 18.66 -11.16 8.94
N PRO A 102 19.94 -10.93 9.29
CA PRO A 102 21.07 -11.69 8.74
C PRO A 102 21.04 -13.18 9.09
N ASP A 103 20.40 -13.56 10.20
CA ASP A 103 20.23 -14.96 10.61
C ASP A 103 19.02 -15.64 9.93
N GLY A 104 18.21 -14.90 9.17
CA GLY A 104 17.03 -15.39 8.47
C GLY A 104 15.88 -15.81 9.39
N ARG A 105 15.90 -15.39 10.67
CA ARG A 105 14.90 -15.78 11.68
C ARG A 105 13.81 -14.72 11.89
N ARG A 106 14.09 -13.48 11.50
CA ARG A 106 13.22 -12.32 11.67
C ARG A 106 13.08 -11.51 10.38
N LEU A 107 11.97 -10.79 10.27
CA LEU A 107 11.81 -9.68 9.33
C LEU A 107 11.54 -8.39 10.09
N ALA A 108 12.13 -7.28 9.67
CA ALA A 108 11.63 -5.95 9.99
C ALA A 108 10.61 -5.59 8.91
N VAL A 109 9.44 -5.10 9.29
CA VAL A 109 8.32 -4.79 8.41
C VAL A 109 7.91 -3.35 8.66
N ILE A 110 7.68 -2.58 7.60
CA ILE A 110 7.03 -1.26 7.68
C ILE A 110 5.56 -1.46 7.37
N GLY A 111 4.69 -0.96 8.25
CA GLY A 111 3.24 -0.95 8.05
C GLY A 111 2.59 0.10 8.94
N ASP A 112 1.51 0.72 8.48
CA ASP A 112 0.86 1.86 9.13
C ASP A 112 1.87 2.95 9.56
N ASP A 113 2.89 3.18 8.74
CA ASP A 113 4.01 4.10 8.99
C ASP A 113 4.94 3.73 10.17
N ASP A 114 4.75 2.58 10.82
CA ASP A 114 5.59 2.09 11.92
C ASP A 114 6.48 0.89 11.55
N VAL A 115 7.48 0.64 12.39
CA VAL A 115 8.35 -0.53 12.34
C VAL A 115 7.79 -1.67 13.19
N PHE A 116 7.66 -2.84 12.59
CA PHE A 116 7.30 -4.10 13.23
C PHE A 116 8.41 -5.14 13.07
N LEU A 117 8.53 -6.04 14.06
CA LEU A 117 9.41 -7.19 14.02
C LEU A 117 8.57 -8.47 13.93
N TRP A 118 8.77 -9.23 12.86
CA TRP A 118 8.13 -10.51 12.62
C TRP A 118 9.09 -11.66 12.93
N GLU A 119 8.77 -12.45 13.95
CA GLU A 119 9.48 -13.69 14.28
C GLU A 119 8.95 -14.85 13.43
N ILE A 120 9.81 -15.41 12.57
CA ILE A 120 9.37 -16.39 11.57
C ILE A 120 9.01 -17.73 12.22
N GLY A 121 9.80 -18.17 13.20
CA GLY A 121 9.62 -19.48 13.84
C GLY A 121 8.34 -19.57 14.67
N THR A 122 7.97 -18.49 15.35
CA THR A 122 6.78 -18.43 16.21
C THR A 122 5.59 -17.76 15.55
N ARG A 123 5.78 -17.12 14.39
CA ARG A 123 4.79 -16.28 13.71
C ARG A 123 4.24 -15.19 14.63
N THR A 124 5.14 -14.51 15.31
CA THR A 124 4.81 -13.44 16.25
C THR A 124 5.17 -12.10 15.66
N LEU A 125 4.21 -11.18 15.61
CA LEU A 125 4.43 -9.81 15.23
C LEU A 125 4.54 -8.93 16.48
N THR A 126 5.59 -8.11 16.56
CA THR A 126 5.78 -7.14 17.64
C THR A 126 5.98 -5.77 17.04
N ARG A 127 5.18 -4.78 17.43
CA ARG A 127 5.38 -3.39 17.04
C ARG A 127 6.57 -2.82 17.81
N LEU A 128 7.55 -2.22 17.12
CA LEU A 128 8.76 -1.66 17.71
C LEU A 128 8.64 -0.15 17.95
N THR A 129 7.99 0.57 17.05
CA THR A 129 7.79 2.02 17.14
C THR A 129 6.32 2.37 17.37
N THR A 130 6.06 3.50 18.00
CA THR A 130 4.71 4.04 18.16
C THR A 130 4.83 5.55 18.13
N THR A 131 5.04 6.08 16.93
CA THR A 131 5.28 7.52 16.72
C THR A 131 4.31 8.08 15.69
N ASP A 132 4.16 9.40 15.67
CA ASP A 132 3.35 10.09 14.66
C ASP A 132 4.12 10.33 13.35
N ALA A 133 5.41 9.97 13.33
CA ALA A 133 6.31 10.17 12.20
C ALA A 133 6.42 8.91 11.35
N LYS A 134 6.58 9.09 10.03
CA LYS A 134 6.71 7.97 9.11
C LYS A 134 8.09 7.34 9.19
N GLU A 135 8.12 6.04 9.49
CA GLU A 135 9.31 5.22 9.42
C GLU A 135 9.44 4.47 8.08
N ALA A 136 10.67 4.28 7.62
CA ALA A 136 10.95 3.67 6.33
C ALA A 136 12.38 3.08 6.23
N ASP A 137 12.60 2.31 5.17
CA ASP A 137 13.90 1.72 4.81
C ASP A 137 14.62 0.97 5.94
N PRO A 138 13.94 -0.01 6.59
CA PRO A 138 14.53 -0.75 7.69
C PRO A 138 15.72 -1.60 7.20
N LYS A 139 16.82 -1.61 7.96
CA LYS A 139 18.00 -2.44 7.69
C LYS A 139 18.63 -2.96 8.98
N PHE A 140 18.78 -4.27 9.08
CA PHE A 140 19.49 -4.87 10.21
C PHE A 140 21.00 -4.61 10.10
N SER A 141 21.66 -4.45 11.25
CA SER A 141 23.12 -4.58 11.30
C SER A 141 23.55 -6.00 10.95
N PRO A 142 24.78 -6.20 10.42
CA PRO A 142 25.27 -7.54 10.05
C PRO A 142 25.25 -8.58 11.18
N ASP A 143 25.38 -8.14 12.44
CA ASP A 143 25.30 -8.99 13.63
C ASP A 143 23.86 -9.20 14.14
N GLY A 144 22.86 -8.54 13.53
CA GLY A 144 21.44 -8.64 13.87
C GLY A 144 21.05 -8.00 15.21
N ARG A 145 21.96 -7.28 15.88
CA ARG A 145 21.70 -6.62 17.16
C ARG A 145 20.92 -5.32 16.98
N TRP A 146 21.20 -4.59 15.92
CA TRP A 146 20.64 -3.27 15.66
C TRP A 146 19.71 -3.30 14.46
N LEU A 147 18.73 -2.41 14.48
CA LEU A 147 17.91 -2.08 13.33
C LEU A 147 18.06 -0.58 13.05
N ALA A 148 18.52 -0.24 11.85
CA ALA A 148 18.51 1.13 11.35
C ALA A 148 17.25 1.36 10.53
N TYR A 149 16.70 2.57 10.57
CA TYR A 149 15.58 3.01 9.74
C TYR A 149 15.61 4.54 9.62
N VAL A 150 14.81 5.10 8.71
CA VAL A 150 14.67 6.55 8.52
C VAL A 150 13.35 7.01 9.12
N ARG A 151 13.38 8.11 9.89
CA ARG A 151 12.22 8.79 10.47
C ARG A 151 12.40 10.29 10.33
N ASP A 152 11.42 11.00 9.79
CA ASP A 152 11.49 12.45 9.53
C ASP A 152 12.79 12.89 8.80
N GLN A 153 13.22 12.08 7.82
CA GLN A 153 14.48 12.26 7.10
C GLN A 153 15.76 12.16 7.93
N ASP A 154 15.68 11.69 9.18
CA ASP A 154 16.83 11.38 10.02
C ASP A 154 17.10 9.87 10.12
N LEU A 155 18.38 9.52 10.27
CA LEU A 155 18.81 8.15 10.49
C LEU A 155 18.63 7.80 11.98
N VAL A 156 17.91 6.72 12.25
CA VAL A 156 17.66 6.22 13.61
C VAL A 156 18.18 4.80 13.73
N ILE A 157 18.67 4.43 14.91
CA ILE A 157 19.00 3.04 15.25
C ILE A 157 18.26 2.58 16.52
N ALA A 158 17.78 1.35 16.50
CA ALA A 158 17.20 0.64 17.63
C ALA A 158 18.11 -0.51 18.07
N ASP A 159 18.41 -0.60 19.38
CA ASP A 159 18.99 -1.78 20.01
C ASP A 159 17.86 -2.78 20.28
N LEU A 160 17.83 -3.87 19.50
CA LEU A 160 16.76 -4.86 19.58
C LEU A 160 16.81 -5.68 20.89
N ALA A 161 17.97 -5.77 21.53
CA ALA A 161 18.12 -6.48 22.79
C ALA A 161 17.72 -5.60 23.99
N ALA A 162 18.06 -4.31 23.94
CA ALA A 162 17.73 -3.37 25.01
C ALA A 162 16.32 -2.77 24.87
N GLY A 163 15.71 -2.83 23.68
CA GLY A 163 14.40 -2.20 23.41
C GLY A 163 14.47 -0.67 23.47
N THR A 164 15.61 -0.10 23.05
CA THR A 164 15.84 1.35 23.07
C THR A 164 16.24 1.84 21.69
N GLU A 165 16.05 3.12 21.42
CA GLU A 165 16.44 3.74 20.15
C GLU A 165 17.10 5.09 20.36
N ARG A 166 17.81 5.55 19.34
CA ARG A 166 18.34 6.91 19.25
C ARG A 166 18.52 7.34 17.81
N ALA A 167 18.31 8.63 17.56
CA ALA A 167 18.69 9.25 16.30
C ALA A 167 20.21 9.37 16.21
N LEU A 168 20.76 9.14 15.01
CA LEU A 168 22.16 9.38 14.65
C LEU A 168 22.36 10.73 13.96
N THR A 169 21.31 11.25 13.33
CA THR A 169 21.24 12.60 12.77
C THR A 169 20.04 13.34 13.38
N SER A 170 19.97 14.65 13.21
CA SER A 170 18.90 15.48 13.77
C SER A 170 18.60 16.73 12.95
N ASP A 171 19.03 16.74 11.70
CA ASP A 171 18.92 17.89 10.78
C ASP A 171 18.07 17.55 9.55
N GLY A 172 17.38 16.41 9.57
CA GLY A 172 16.43 15.98 8.55
C GLY A 172 15.39 17.07 8.28
N LYS A 173 15.18 17.36 7.00
CA LYS A 173 14.21 18.36 6.55
C LYS A 173 13.68 17.98 5.19
N ASP A 174 12.39 17.70 5.12
CA ASP A 174 11.76 17.29 3.86
C ASP A 174 11.97 18.35 2.76
N GLY A 175 12.33 17.87 1.57
CA GLY A 175 12.68 18.69 0.42
C GLY A 175 14.08 19.35 0.47
N GLU A 176 14.83 19.21 1.56
CA GLU A 176 16.12 19.91 1.74
C GLU A 176 17.26 19.00 2.22
N VAL A 177 17.05 18.21 3.28
CA VAL A 177 18.06 17.36 3.92
C VAL A 177 17.50 15.95 4.12
N TYR A 178 18.13 14.97 3.49
CA TYR A 178 17.78 13.55 3.56
C TYR A 178 18.96 12.75 4.13
N ASN A 179 18.79 12.16 5.32
CA ASN A 179 19.77 11.27 5.93
C ASN A 179 19.34 9.82 5.76
N GLY A 180 20.15 9.00 5.07
CA GLY A 180 19.87 7.58 4.86
C GLY A 180 18.86 7.26 3.75
N LYS A 181 18.33 8.29 3.06
CA LYS A 181 17.51 8.20 1.85
C LYS A 181 18.09 9.05 0.72
N THR A 182 17.76 8.69 -0.51
CA THR A 182 18.09 9.49 -1.70
C THR A 182 16.92 10.42 -2.06
N ASP A 183 17.23 11.59 -2.60
CA ASP A 183 16.21 12.41 -3.26
C ASP A 183 15.74 11.75 -4.58
N TRP A 184 14.75 12.37 -5.23
CA TRP A 184 14.15 11.82 -6.44
C TRP A 184 15.16 11.68 -7.59
N VAL A 185 15.99 12.70 -7.83
CA VAL A 185 16.97 12.67 -8.93
C VAL A 185 18.02 11.59 -8.68
N TYR A 186 18.56 11.48 -7.47
CA TYR A 186 19.52 10.42 -7.13
C TYR A 186 18.90 9.03 -7.26
N TRP A 187 17.64 8.86 -6.84
CA TRP A 187 16.94 7.60 -6.97
C TRP A 187 16.76 7.19 -8.44
N GLU A 188 16.21 8.07 -9.28
CA GLU A 188 15.91 7.73 -10.67
C GLU A 188 17.14 7.70 -11.59
N GLU A 189 18.14 8.55 -11.33
CA GLU A 189 19.25 8.74 -12.26
C GLU A 189 20.50 7.93 -11.90
N ILE A 190 20.69 7.55 -10.64
CA ILE A 190 21.95 6.98 -10.18
C ILE A 190 21.75 5.64 -9.48
N TRP A 191 20.88 5.59 -8.47
CA TRP A 191 20.82 4.46 -7.55
C TRP A 191 19.83 3.36 -7.98
N GLY A 192 18.65 3.72 -8.49
CA GLY A 192 17.56 2.80 -8.82
C GLY A 192 17.62 2.19 -10.21
N ARG A 193 18.81 2.13 -10.84
CA ARG A 193 19.04 1.63 -12.20
C ARG A 193 19.64 0.23 -12.23
#